data_AF-A0A258JP80-F1
#
_entry.id   AF-A0A258JP80-F1
#
_cell.length_a   1.000
_cell.length_b   1.000
_cell.length_c   1.000
_cell.angle_alpha   90.00
_cell.angle_beta   90.00
_cell.angle_gamma   90.00
#
_symmetry.space_group_name_H-M   'P 1'
#
loop_
_entity.id
_entity.type
_entity.pdbx_description
1 polymer ?
#
loop_
_entity_poly.entity_id
_entity_poly.type
_entity_poly.pdbx_seq_one_letter_code
_entity_poly.pdbx_strand_id
1 'polypeptide(L)'
;MDRLRLLWIGAGLTLLIFVPAYCLTLSLGPAIPRDGTSLVVGRDFLNIWMYGRAAWQADPARYYDMPTYLAALGPVVGAGYPGQLWSYPPVALLIAAPFGLLPYLPALSLWTACGIVGFTVALRLWT
;
A
#
# COMPACT_ATOMS: atom_id res chain seq x y z
N MET A 1 29.06 -22.80 11.04
CA MET A 1 27.92 -21.86 11.19
C MET A 1 26.64 -22.66 11.02
N ASP A 2 25.69 -22.57 11.95
CA ASP A 2 24.40 -23.27 11.83
C ASP A 2 23.58 -22.66 10.68
N ARG A 3 22.76 -23.51 10.03
CA ARG A 3 21.96 -23.12 8.86
C ARG A 3 21.06 -21.91 9.13
N LEU A 4 20.57 -21.78 10.37
CA LEU A 4 19.73 -20.66 10.79
C LEU A 4 20.51 -19.33 10.79
N ARG A 5 21.74 -19.30 11.35
CA ARG A 5 22.58 -18.09 11.27
C ARG A 5 22.91 -17.68 9.84
N LEU A 6 23.15 -18.65 8.94
CA LEU A 6 23.35 -18.37 7.51
C LEU A 6 22.13 -17.68 6.90
N LEU A 7 20.91 -18.15 7.19
CA LEU A 7 19.67 -17.54 6.71
C LEU A 7 19.47 -16.13 7.27
N TRP A 8 19.76 -15.90 8.56
CA TRP A 8 19.67 -14.57 9.17
C TRP A 8 20.63 -13.57 8.53
N ILE A 9 21.88 -13.97 8.29
CA ILE A 9 22.86 -13.13 7.60
C ILE A 9 22.39 -12.83 6.18
N GLY A 10 21.92 -13.85 5.46
CA GLY A 10 21.36 -13.67 4.11
C GLY A 10 20.20 -12.68 4.09
N ALA A 11 19.20 -12.87 4.95
CA ALA A 11 18.06 -11.96 5.07
C ALA A 11 18.49 -10.54 5.43
N GLY A 12 19.43 -10.39 6.38
CA GLY A 12 19.98 -9.10 6.77
C GLY A 12 20.68 -8.38 5.61
N LEU A 13 21.49 -9.10 4.83
CA LEU A 13 22.16 -8.55 3.64
C LEU A 13 21.15 -8.17 2.54
N THR A 14 20.14 -9.00 2.29
CA THR A 14 19.07 -8.67 1.33
C THR A 14 18.37 -7.38 1.73
N LEU A 15 17.97 -7.23 3.00
CA LEU A 15 17.33 -6.00 3.46
C LEU A 15 18.28 -4.80 3.39
N LEU A 16 19.54 -4.96 3.83
CA LEU A 16 20.55 -3.91 3.84
C LEU A 16 20.90 -3.40 2.44
N ILE A 17 20.79 -4.23 1.41
CA ILE A 17 21.07 -3.84 0.03
C ILE A 17 19.80 -3.28 -0.63
N PHE A 18 18.69 -4.01 -0.58
CA PHE A 18 17.51 -3.67 -1.38
C PHE A 18 16.71 -2.51 -0.79
N VAL A 19 16.68 -2.33 0.54
CA VAL A 19 15.94 -1.19 1.14
C VAL A 19 16.60 0.13 0.75
N PRO A 20 17.91 0.35 0.95
CA PRO A 20 18.55 1.59 0.49
C PRO A 20 18.49 1.74 -1.03
N ALA A 21 18.71 0.66 -1.79
CA ALA A 21 18.61 0.72 -3.25
C ALA A 21 17.21 1.19 -3.70
N TYR A 22 16.14 0.66 -3.10
CA TYR A 22 14.78 1.12 -3.36
C TYR A 22 14.57 2.58 -2.93
N CYS A 23 15.02 2.97 -1.73
CA CYS A 23 14.92 4.34 -1.24
C CYS A 23 15.61 5.36 -2.16
N LEU A 24 16.74 4.98 -2.79
CA LEU A 24 17.45 5.83 -3.75
C LEU A 24 16.68 6.03 -5.07
N THR A 25 15.68 5.18 -5.36
CA THR A 25 14.80 5.37 -6.52
C THR A 25 13.60 6.28 -6.24
N LEU A 26 13.42 6.72 -4.99
CA LEU A 26 12.24 7.48 -4.62
C LEU A 26 12.31 8.91 -5.16
N SER A 27 11.21 9.34 -5.77
CA SER A 27 10.96 10.71 -6.16
C SER A 27 9.95 11.32 -5.18
N LEU A 28 10.43 12.29 -4.39
CA LEU A 28 9.60 13.06 -3.47
C LEU A 28 9.01 14.28 -4.18
N GLY A 29 7.74 14.55 -3.93
CA GLY A 29 7.02 15.68 -4.50
C GLY A 29 5.82 16.07 -3.64
N PRO A 30 4.95 16.98 -4.13
CA PRO A 30 3.76 17.41 -3.40
C PRO A 30 2.66 16.34 -3.36
N ALA A 31 2.67 15.40 -4.31
CA ALA A 31 1.79 14.23 -4.33
C ALA A 31 2.41 13.05 -3.56
N ILE A 32 1.72 11.91 -3.54
CA ILE A 32 2.29 10.67 -2.98
C ILE A 32 3.67 10.38 -3.63
N PRO A 33 4.71 10.06 -2.84
CA PRO A 33 6.02 9.69 -3.36
C PRO A 33 5.94 8.58 -4.42
N ARG A 34 6.79 8.68 -5.44
CA ARG A 34 6.91 7.66 -6.49
C ARG A 34 8.20 6.87 -6.35
N ASP A 35 8.19 5.63 -6.80
CA ASP A 35 9.38 4.79 -6.89
C ASP A 35 10.06 4.88 -8.27
N GLY A 36 11.15 4.15 -8.46
CA GLY A 36 11.91 4.12 -9.71
C GLY A 36 11.15 3.63 -10.93
N THR A 37 9.95 3.07 -10.76
CA THR A 37 9.06 2.66 -11.85
C THR A 37 8.03 3.74 -12.20
N SER A 38 8.14 4.93 -11.60
CA SER A 38 7.20 6.06 -11.71
C SER A 38 5.83 5.82 -11.07
N LEU A 39 5.68 4.74 -10.31
CA LEU A 39 4.46 4.38 -9.61
C LEU A 39 4.50 4.89 -8.18
N VAL A 40 3.35 5.13 -7.57
CA VAL A 40 3.29 5.55 -6.17
C VAL A 40 3.82 4.45 -5.25
N VAL A 41 4.55 4.85 -4.21
CA VAL A 41 4.99 3.95 -3.15
C VAL A 41 3.77 3.31 -2.50
N GLY A 42 3.73 1.98 -2.42
CA GLY A 42 2.58 1.25 -1.90
C GLY A 42 1.38 1.19 -2.85
N ARG A 43 1.60 1.29 -4.16
CA ARG A 43 0.57 1.23 -5.21
C ARG A 43 -0.57 0.26 -4.96
N ASP A 44 -0.29 -0.96 -4.52
CA ASP A 44 -1.36 -1.96 -4.35
C ASP A 44 -2.29 -1.60 -3.18
N PHE A 45 -1.76 -0.92 -2.15
CA PHE A 45 -2.52 -0.36 -1.05
C PHE A 45 -3.29 0.92 -1.42
N LEU A 46 -2.85 1.67 -2.44
CA LEU A 46 -3.54 2.88 -2.93
C LEU A 46 -5.03 2.62 -3.22
N ASN A 47 -5.33 1.48 -3.83
CA ASN A 47 -6.68 1.02 -4.09
C ASN A 47 -7.49 0.88 -2.79
N ILE A 48 -6.95 0.16 -1.80
CA ILE A 48 -7.58 -0.01 -0.48
C ILE A 48 -7.81 1.36 0.18
N TRP A 49 -6.82 2.25 0.14
CA TRP A 49 -6.94 3.57 0.73
C TRP A 49 -8.00 4.45 0.05
N MET A 50 -8.04 4.48 -1.29
CA MET A 50 -9.04 5.23 -2.04
C MET A 50 -10.47 4.75 -1.77
N TYR A 51 -10.68 3.43 -1.71
CA TYR A 51 -12.00 2.86 -1.40
C TYR A 51 -12.35 2.98 0.09
N GLY A 52 -11.35 2.97 0.96
CA GLY A 52 -11.51 3.32 2.37
C GLY A 52 -12.07 4.73 2.53
N ARG A 53 -11.58 5.70 1.74
CA ARG A 53 -12.14 7.05 1.69
C ARG A 53 -13.56 7.09 1.13
N ALA A 54 -13.85 6.28 0.11
CA ALA A 54 -15.18 6.15 -0.47
C ALA A 54 -16.20 5.63 0.54
N ALA A 55 -15.81 4.73 1.46
CA ALA A 55 -16.69 4.15 2.48
C ALA A 55 -17.39 5.17 3.37
N TRP A 56 -16.82 6.38 3.51
CA TRP A 56 -17.34 7.47 4.34
C TRP A 56 -18.15 8.51 3.56
N GLN A 57 -18.40 8.27 2.27
CA GLN A 57 -19.22 9.13 1.44
C GLN A 57 -20.67 8.65 1.40
N ALA A 58 -21.59 9.54 1.04
CA ALA A 58 -23.02 9.23 0.97
C ALA A 58 -23.36 8.10 -0.03
N ASP A 59 -22.57 7.98 -1.10
CA ASP A 59 -22.69 6.91 -2.10
C ASP A 59 -21.30 6.33 -2.40
N PRO A 60 -20.85 5.31 -1.64
CA PRO A 60 -19.57 4.63 -1.91
C PRO A 60 -19.60 3.81 -3.20
N ALA A 61 -20.80 3.38 -3.65
CA ALA A 61 -20.96 2.47 -4.78
C ALA A 61 -20.59 3.13 -6.12
N ARG A 62 -20.76 4.44 -6.24
CA ARG A 62 -20.33 5.21 -7.43
C ARG A 62 -18.87 4.99 -7.82
N TYR A 63 -18.01 4.64 -6.87
CA TYR A 63 -16.58 4.46 -7.14
C TYR A 63 -16.29 3.16 -7.88
N TYR A 64 -17.23 2.21 -7.95
CA TYR A 64 -17.10 1.02 -8.81
C TYR A 64 -17.18 1.35 -10.31
N ASP A 65 -17.66 2.54 -10.68
CA ASP A 65 -17.53 3.08 -12.02
C ASP A 65 -16.08 3.55 -12.27
N MET A 66 -15.38 2.98 -13.26
CA MET A 66 -13.96 3.27 -13.49
C MET A 66 -13.66 4.71 -13.87
N PRO A 67 -14.41 5.38 -14.76
CA PRO A 67 -14.24 6.80 -15.01
C PRO A 67 -14.32 7.65 -13.74
N THR A 68 -15.32 7.39 -12.88
CA THR A 68 -15.47 8.07 -11.59
C THR A 68 -14.28 7.83 -10.67
N TYR A 69 -13.80 6.59 -10.60
CA TYR A 69 -12.63 6.23 -9.80
C TYR A 69 -11.35 6.93 -10.26
N LEU A 70 -11.04 6.86 -11.57
CA LEU A 70 -9.84 7.45 -12.14
C LEU A 70 -9.83 8.98 -12.00
N ALA A 71 -10.99 9.63 -12.15
CA ALA A 71 -11.13 11.07 -11.92
C ALA A 71 -10.83 11.46 -10.47
N ALA A 72 -11.27 10.64 -9.49
CA ALA A 72 -10.96 10.87 -8.08
C ALA A 72 -9.50 10.54 -7.71
N LEU A 73 -8.88 9.59 -8.42
CA LEU A 73 -7.50 9.17 -8.20
C LEU A 73 -6.50 10.24 -8.67
N GLY A 74 -6.73 10.85 -9.83
CA GLY A 74 -5.80 11.79 -10.48
C GLY A 74 -5.21 12.87 -9.55
N PRO A 75 -6.02 13.63 -8.78
CA PRO A 75 -5.53 14.64 -7.86
C PRO A 75 -4.60 14.11 -6.75
N VAL A 76 -4.72 12.82 -6.40
CA VAL A 76 -3.93 12.18 -5.33
C VAL A 76 -2.54 11.77 -5.82
N VAL A 77 -2.48 11.20 -7.03
CA VAL A 77 -1.26 10.59 -7.60
C VAL A 77 -0.46 11.56 -8.49
N GLY A 78 -1.08 12.68 -8.88
CA GLY A 78 -0.49 13.68 -9.76
C GLY A 78 -0.47 13.27 -11.23
N ALA A 79 -0.02 14.19 -12.08
CA ALA A 79 -0.01 14.02 -13.53
C ALA A 79 0.85 12.83 -14.01
N GLY A 80 0.49 12.25 -15.16
CA GLY A 80 1.26 11.18 -15.80
C GLY A 80 1.26 9.85 -15.04
N TYR A 81 0.33 9.64 -14.10
CA TYR A 81 0.14 8.35 -13.45
C TYR A 81 -0.71 7.42 -14.34
N PRO A 82 -0.34 6.15 -14.55
CA PRO A 82 -1.02 5.26 -15.51
C PRO A 82 -2.43 4.82 -15.08
N GLY A 83 -2.87 5.15 -13.86
CA GLY A 83 -4.17 4.77 -13.30
C GLY A 83 -4.09 3.52 -12.42
N GLN A 84 -5.25 3.14 -11.87
CA GLN A 84 -5.42 1.92 -11.08
C GLN A 84 -6.71 1.22 -11.48
N LEU A 85 -6.74 -0.10 -11.26
CA LEU A 85 -7.96 -0.89 -11.39
C LEU A 85 -8.40 -1.36 -10.01
N TRP A 86 -9.69 -1.22 -9.73
CA TRP A 86 -10.31 -1.80 -8.55
C TRP A 86 -11.25 -2.93 -8.95
N SER A 87 -10.98 -4.11 -8.40
CA SER A 87 -11.72 -5.33 -8.70
C SER A 87 -12.25 -6.03 -7.44
N TYR A 88 -12.00 -5.49 -6.25
CA TYR A 88 -12.42 -6.13 -5.00
C TYR A 88 -13.94 -5.96 -4.77
N PRO A 89 -14.60 -6.95 -4.15
CA PRO A 89 -16.03 -6.87 -3.86
C PRO A 89 -16.36 -5.80 -2.79
N PRO A 90 -17.63 -5.36 -2.69
CA PRO A 90 -18.09 -4.36 -1.70
C PRO A 90 -17.70 -4.65 -0.25
N VAL A 91 -17.58 -5.92 0.15
CA VAL A 91 -17.16 -6.30 1.50
C VAL A 91 -15.76 -5.81 1.86
N ALA A 92 -14.88 -5.57 0.87
CA ALA A 92 -13.54 -5.02 1.12
C ALA A 92 -13.59 -3.61 1.73
N LEU A 93 -14.71 -2.87 1.59
CA LEU A 93 -14.90 -1.57 2.22
C LEU A 93 -14.83 -1.65 3.75
N LEU A 94 -15.25 -2.76 4.38
CA LEU A 94 -15.19 -2.90 5.83
C LEU A 94 -13.74 -2.89 6.34
N ILE A 95 -12.85 -3.54 5.60
CA ILE A 95 -11.41 -3.56 5.90
C ILE A 95 -10.78 -2.21 5.53
N ALA A 96 -11.18 -1.63 4.41
CA ALA A 96 -10.61 -0.40 3.88
C ALA A 96 -11.01 0.86 4.66
N ALA A 97 -12.24 0.92 5.18
CA ALA A 97 -12.84 2.08 5.85
C ALA A 97 -11.94 2.72 6.92
N PRO A 98 -11.37 1.99 7.90
CA PRO A 98 -10.51 2.63 8.91
C PRO A 98 -9.28 3.31 8.32
N PHE A 99 -8.69 2.77 7.24
CA PHE A 99 -7.52 3.35 6.59
C PHE A 99 -7.85 4.61 5.79
N GLY A 100 -9.10 4.73 5.30
CA GLY A 100 -9.58 5.91 4.58
C GLY A 100 -9.68 7.18 5.41
N LEU A 101 -9.70 7.06 6.74
CA LEU A 101 -9.71 8.21 7.65
C LEU A 101 -8.32 8.81 7.87
N LEU A 102 -7.27 8.10 7.47
CA LEU A 102 -5.88 8.49 7.69
C LEU A 102 -5.28 9.11 6.42
N PRO A 103 -4.30 10.04 6.56
CA PRO A 103 -3.44 10.42 5.44
C PRO A 103 -2.72 9.19 4.87
N TYR A 104 -2.41 9.22 3.57
CA TYR A 104 -1.94 8.03 2.81
C TYR A 104 -0.72 7.33 3.43
N LEU A 105 0.35 8.07 3.74
CA LEU A 105 1.59 7.46 4.26
C LEU A 105 1.40 6.83 5.66
N PRO A 106 0.78 7.52 6.64
CA PRO A 106 0.38 6.87 7.90
C PRO A 106 -0.50 5.63 7.70
N ALA A 107 -1.46 5.68 6.78
CA ALA A 107 -2.33 4.54 6.48
C ALA A 107 -1.52 3.34 5.93
N LEU A 108 -0.59 3.60 5.01
CA LEU A 108 0.30 2.60 4.43
C LEU A 108 1.25 1.99 5.47
N SER A 109 1.79 2.82 6.37
CA SER A 109 2.63 2.36 7.48
C SER A 109 1.84 1.44 8.43
N LEU A 110 0.60 1.83 8.78
CA LEU A 110 -0.28 1.02 9.62
C LEU A 110 -0.65 -0.31 8.92
N TRP A 111 -1.02 -0.27 7.64
CA TRP A 111 -1.33 -1.46 6.85
C TRP A 111 -0.15 -2.44 6.83
N THR A 112 1.05 -1.93 6.58
CA THR A 112 2.30 -2.72 6.57
C THR A 112 2.58 -3.33 7.95
N ALA A 113 2.43 -2.53 9.02
CA ALA A 113 2.63 -3.00 10.39
C ALA A 113 1.62 -4.09 10.77
N CYS A 114 0.34 -3.92 10.43
CA CYS A 114 -0.69 -4.94 10.61
C CYS A 114 -0.35 -6.24 9.87
N GLY A 115 0.18 -6.15 8.65
CA GLY A 115 0.65 -7.31 7.89
C GLY A 115 1.79 -8.06 8.57
N ILE A 116 2.81 -7.34 9.07
CA ILE A 116 3.93 -7.93 9.81
C ILE A 116 3.44 -8.59 11.09
N VAL A 117 2.57 -7.92 11.86
CA VAL A 117 1.99 -8.48 13.09
C VAL A 117 1.16 -9.72 12.77
N GLY A 118 0.28 -9.66 11.76
CA GLY A 118 -0.55 -10.80 11.35
C GLY A 118 0.30 -12.00 10.93
N PHE A 119 1.33 -11.76 10.11
CA PHE A 119 2.26 -12.81 9.69
C PHE A 119 3.03 -13.41 10.88
N THR A 120 3.56 -12.58 11.78
CA THR A 120 4.31 -13.07 12.95
C THR A 120 3.43 -13.83 13.94
N VAL A 121 2.18 -13.40 14.14
CA VAL A 121 1.19 -14.13 14.94
C VAL A 121 0.86 -15.46 14.28
N ALA A 122 0.58 -15.49 12.97
CA ALA A 122 0.30 -16.73 12.26
C ALA A 122 1.47 -17.73 12.34
N LEU A 123 2.72 -17.27 12.18
CA LEU A 123 3.89 -18.10 12.36
C LEU A 123 3.98 -18.68 13.77
N ARG A 124 3.76 -17.86 14.80
CA ARG A 124 3.81 -18.30 16.21
C ARG A 124 2.70 -19.28 16.57
N LEU A 125 1.53 -19.17 15.94
CA LEU A 125 0.41 -20.09 16.16
C LEU A 125 0.57 -21.40 15.40
N TRP A 126 1.38 -21.39 14.32
CA TRP A 126 1.67 -22.57 13.52
C TRP A 126 2.77 -23.47 14.14
N THR A 127 3.73 -22.87 14.82
CA THR A 127 4.84 -23.57 15.51
C THR A 127 4.45 -24.00 16.91
#